data_AF-A0A7J3TNQ7-F1
#
_entry.id   AF-A0A7J3TNQ7-F1
#
_cell.length_a   1.000
_cell.length_b   1.000
_cell.length_c   1.000
_cell.angle_alpha   90.00
_cell.angle_beta   90.00
_cell.angle_gamma   90.00
#
_symmetry.space_group_name_H-M   'P 1'
#
loop_
_entity.id
_entity.type
_entity.pdbx_description
1 polymer ?
#
loop_
_entity_poly.entity_id
_entity_poly.type
_entity_poly.pdbx_seq_one_letter_code
_entity_poly.pdbx_strand_id
1 'polypeptide(L)'
;MEDEYNYIVSGLERSGTSMMMQILYRGGFPVAFDKSRPPNEHNPKGYYELEGGKIINRLMEGTFPMEKYRGKFIKITAYGLK
;
A
#
# COMPACT_ATOMS: atom_id res chain seq x y z
N MET A 1 -2.33 3.89 21.34
CA MET A 1 -3.10 2.81 20.69
C MET A 1 -2.82 2.71 19.19
N GLU A 2 -2.24 3.73 18.54
CA GLU A 2 -2.01 3.72 17.08
C GLU A 2 -0.86 2.80 16.63
N ASP A 3 0.16 2.54 17.46
CA ASP A 3 1.34 1.73 17.08
C ASP A 3 1.22 0.22 17.34
N GLU A 4 0.03 -0.29 17.70
CA GLU A 4 -0.12 -1.72 18.04
C GLU A 4 -0.33 -2.61 16.80
N TYR A 5 -0.96 -2.06 15.76
CA TYR A 5 -1.44 -2.86 14.63
C TYR A 5 -0.83 -2.42 13.29
N ASN A 6 -0.72 -3.39 12.38
CA ASN A 6 -0.45 -3.16 10.97
C ASN A 6 -1.78 -3.18 10.20
N TYR A 7 -2.04 -2.15 9.40
CA TYR A 7 -3.26 -2.06 8.60
C TYR A 7 -2.94 -2.33 7.12
N ILE A 8 -3.56 -3.36 6.55
CA ILE A 8 -3.27 -3.80 5.18
C ILE A 8 -4.51 -3.63 4.30
N VAL A 9 -4.35 -2.90 3.20
CA VAL A 9 -5.29 -2.90 2.08
C VAL A 9 -4.76 -3.84 1.01
N SER A 10 -5.46 -4.94 0.76
CA SER A 10 -5.07 -5.96 -0.20
C SER A 10 -6.19 -6.28 -1.20
N GLY A 11 -5.79 -6.81 -2.35
CA GLY A 11 -6.70 -7.20 -3.42
C GLY A 11 -5.96 -7.55 -4.72
N LEU A 12 -6.69 -8.19 -5.65
CA LEU A 12 -6.22 -8.47 -7.00
C LEU A 12 -6.04 -7.17 -7.81
N GLU A 13 -5.37 -7.25 -8.95
CA GLU A 13 -5.29 -6.11 -9.85
C GLU A 13 -6.67 -5.59 -10.24
N ARG A 14 -6.81 -4.25 -10.28
CA ARG A 14 -8.05 -3.55 -10.63
C ARG A 14 -9.24 -3.82 -9.68
N SER A 15 -9.00 -4.36 -8.49
CA SER A 15 -10.02 -4.53 -7.43
C SER A 15 -10.40 -3.26 -6.67
N GLY A 16 -9.80 -2.11 -7.00
CA GLY A 16 -10.08 -0.83 -6.35
C GLY A 16 -9.23 -0.52 -5.11
N THR A 17 -8.14 -1.26 -4.86
CA THR A 17 -7.23 -0.97 -3.72
C THR A 17 -6.64 0.43 -3.76
N SER A 18 -6.30 0.98 -4.94
CA SER A 18 -5.86 2.38 -5.06
C SER A 18 -6.96 3.38 -4.65
N MET A 19 -8.22 3.07 -4.95
CA MET A 19 -9.36 3.90 -4.52
C MET A 19 -9.54 3.85 -3.00
N MET A 20 -9.43 2.67 -2.39
CA MET A 20 -9.48 2.53 -0.93
C MET A 20 -8.38 3.35 -0.24
N MET A 21 -7.15 3.28 -0.73
CA MET A 21 -6.04 4.08 -0.20
C MET A 21 -6.29 5.59 -0.31
N GLN A 22 -6.87 6.04 -1.43
CA GLN A 22 -7.28 7.45 -1.62
C GLN A 22 -8.35 7.88 -0.61
N ILE A 23 -9.34 7.04 -0.34
CA ILE A 23 -10.40 7.30 0.63
C ILE A 23 -9.79 7.44 2.03
N LEU A 24 -8.95 6.48 2.44
CA LEU A 24 -8.29 6.50 3.75
C LEU A 24 -7.41 7.74 3.93
N TYR A 25 -6.59 8.06 2.93
CA TYR A 25 -5.73 9.25 2.96
C TYR A 25 -6.53 10.54 3.08
N ARG A 26 -7.61 10.68 2.29
CA ARG A 26 -8.51 11.86 2.35
C ARG A 26 -9.34 11.90 3.62
N GLY A 27 -9.60 10.76 4.24
CA GLY A 27 -10.26 10.65 5.54
C GLY A 27 -9.37 11.02 6.73
N GLY A 28 -8.09 11.39 6.49
CA GLY A 28 -7.16 11.78 7.53
C GLY A 28 -6.44 10.62 8.21
N PHE A 29 -6.60 9.39 7.72
CA PHE A 29 -5.89 8.24 8.28
C PHE A 29 -4.40 8.27 7.87
N PRO A 30 -3.49 7.79 8.74
CA PRO A 30 -2.10 7.62 8.38
C PRO A 30 -1.93 6.57 7.29
N VAL A 31 -1.40 6.96 6.13
CA VAL A 31 -1.16 6.08 4.99
C VAL A 31 0.31 6.13 4.60
N ALA A 32 0.94 4.96 4.46
CA ALA A 32 2.31 4.86 3.98
C ALA A 32 2.35 4.52 2.49
N PHE A 33 2.95 5.40 1.71
CA PHE A 33 3.17 5.23 0.28
C PHE A 33 4.37 6.07 -0.17
N ASP A 34 4.95 5.70 -1.31
CA ASP A 34 6.02 6.40 -1.97
C ASP A 34 5.48 7.66 -2.66
N LYS A 35 5.85 8.82 -2.11
CA LYS A 35 5.47 10.14 -2.64
C LYS A 35 6.26 10.54 -3.89
N SER A 36 7.34 9.82 -4.21
CA SER A 36 8.17 10.10 -5.39
C SER A 36 7.58 9.56 -6.69
N ARG A 37 6.56 8.68 -6.62
CA ARG A 37 5.85 8.16 -7.80
C ARG A 37 4.71 9.09 -8.19
N PRO A 38 4.86 9.91 -9.25
CA PRO A 38 3.81 10.82 -9.65
C PRO A 38 2.60 10.04 -10.19
N PRO A 39 1.40 10.63 -10.10
CA PRO A 39 0.25 10.16 -10.87
C PRO A 39 0.56 10.09 -12.37
N ASN A 40 -0.10 9.18 -13.09
CA ASN A 40 0.04 9.03 -14.54
C ASN A 40 -1.34 8.94 -15.22
N GLU A 41 -1.36 8.76 -16.54
CA GLU A 41 -2.60 8.69 -17.34
C GLU A 41 -3.56 7.55 -16.93
N HIS A 42 -3.03 6.45 -16.39
CA HIS A 42 -3.83 5.31 -15.94
C HIS A 42 -4.38 5.49 -14.52
N ASN A 43 -3.71 6.30 -13.68
CA ASN A 43 -4.19 6.65 -12.35
C ASN A 43 -3.80 8.09 -12.01
N PRO A 44 -4.60 9.07 -12.45
CA PRO A 44 -4.30 10.49 -12.28
C PRO A 44 -4.38 10.93 -10.81
N LYS A 45 -4.85 10.06 -9.91
CA LYS A 45 -4.92 10.29 -8.47
C LYS A 45 -3.84 9.54 -7.68
N GLY A 46 -2.94 8.82 -8.37
CA GLY A 46 -1.82 8.10 -7.76
C GLY A 46 -2.20 6.72 -7.20
N TYR A 47 -1.20 5.84 -7.12
CA TYR A 47 -1.38 4.42 -6.77
C TYR A 47 -1.24 4.09 -5.29
N TYR A 48 -0.69 5.00 -4.48
CA TYR A 48 -0.45 4.81 -3.05
C TYR A 48 0.29 3.48 -2.75
N GLU A 49 1.34 3.20 -3.54
CA GLU A 49 2.21 2.04 -3.38
C GLU A 49 3.47 2.41 -2.60
N LEU A 50 4.04 1.47 -1.86
CA LEU A 50 5.36 1.65 -1.27
C LEU A 50 6.46 1.57 -2.35
N GLU A 51 7.63 2.07 -1.97
CA GLU A 51 8.84 2.00 -2.79
C GLU A 51 9.28 0.52 -2.98
N GLY A 52 9.82 0.21 -4.16
CA GLY A 52 10.39 -1.12 -4.45
C GLY A 52 9.44 -2.14 -5.08
N GLY A 53 8.24 -1.76 -5.52
CA GLY A 53 7.39 -2.62 -6.35
C GLY A 53 6.81 -3.82 -5.60
N LYS A 54 7.03 -5.06 -6.08
CA LYS A 54 6.39 -6.33 -5.63
C LYS A 54 6.66 -6.66 -4.15
N ILE A 55 6.03 -5.93 -3.23
CA ILE A 55 6.07 -6.15 -1.77
C ILE A 55 5.78 -7.61 -1.41
N ILE A 56 4.91 -8.26 -2.20
CA ILE A 56 4.49 -9.64 -1.98
C ILE A 56 5.66 -10.64 -1.93
N ASN A 57 6.71 -10.44 -2.73
CA ASN A 57 7.89 -11.32 -2.69
C ASN A 57 8.63 -11.18 -1.35
N ARG A 58 8.81 -9.94 -0.89
CA ARG A 58 9.47 -9.65 0.39
C ARG A 58 8.66 -10.15 1.58
N LEU A 59 7.32 -10.17 1.46
CA LEU A 59 6.45 -10.79 2.46
C LEU A 59 6.65 -12.30 2.50
N MET A 60 6.68 -12.97 1.35
CA MET A 60 6.93 -14.42 1.27
C MET A 60 8.31 -14.82 1.79
N GLU A 61 9.32 -13.99 1.53
CA GLU A 61 10.69 -14.18 2.02
C GLU A 61 10.86 -13.79 3.50
N GLY A 62 9.85 -13.19 4.14
CA GLY A 62 9.93 -12.70 5.52
C GLY A 62 10.85 -11.48 5.70
N THR A 63 11.24 -10.80 4.62
CA THR A 63 12.18 -9.66 4.61
C THR A 63 11.48 -8.30 4.60
N PHE A 64 10.14 -8.27 4.53
CA PHE A 64 9.38 -7.03 4.54
C PHE A 64 9.30 -6.44 5.97
N PRO A 65 9.77 -5.19 6.19
CA PRO A 65 9.86 -4.60 7.52
C PRO A 65 8.51 -4.06 7.99
N MET A 66 7.60 -4.95 8.42
CA MET A 66 6.26 -4.59 8.92
C MET A 66 6.30 -3.52 10.01
N GLU A 67 7.27 -3.63 10.91
CA GLU A 67 7.50 -2.73 12.04
C GLU A 67 7.60 -1.24 11.65
N LYS A 68 8.14 -0.95 10.46
CA LYS A 68 8.28 0.43 9.95
C LYS A 68 6.92 1.09 9.64
N TYR A 69 5.87 0.28 9.51
CA TYR A 69 4.56 0.69 9.02
C TYR A 69 3.43 0.52 10.04
N ARG A 70 3.75 0.22 11.30
CA ARG A 70 2.77 0.21 12.40
C ARG A 70 2.00 1.54 12.45
N GLY A 71 0.71 1.42 12.74
CA GLY A 71 -0.23 2.56 12.78
C GLY A 71 -0.56 3.17 11.42
N LYS A 72 -0.04 2.62 10.31
CA LYS A 72 -0.26 3.15 8.96
C LYS A 72 -0.90 2.11 8.07
N PHE A 73 -1.78 2.57 7.19
CA PHE A 73 -2.29 1.75 6.10
C PHE A 73 -1.22 1.58 5.02
N ILE A 74 -0.95 0.33 4.63
CA ILE A 74 -0.11 -0.02 3.48
C ILE A 74 -0.93 -0.78 2.43
N LYS A 75 -0.64 -0.52 1.15
CA LYS A 75 -1.22 -1.28 0.04
C LYS A 75 -0.32 -2.46 -0.30
N ILE A 76 -0.89 -3.66 -0.31
CA ILE A 76 -0.21 -4.88 -0.74
C ILE A 76 -1.06 -5.52 -1.83
N THR A 77 -0.62 -5.46 -3.07
CA THR A 77 -1.30 -6.13 -4.19
C THR A 77 -0.62 -7.45 -4.50
N ALA A 78 -1.42 -8.50 -4.74
CA ALA A 78 -0.98 -9.83 -5.16
C ALA A 78 -0.57 -9.87 -6.65
N TYR A 79 0.10 -8.83 -7.14
CA TYR A 79 0.46 -8.72 -8.55
C TYR A 79 1.53 -9.74 -8.94
N GLY A 80 1.19 -10.64 -9.86
CA GLY A 80 2.13 -11.61 -10.42
C GLY A 80 2.45 -12.80 -9.51
N LEU A 81 1.65 -13.05 -8.47
CA LEU A 81 1.59 -14.37 -7.85
C LEU A 81 0.99 -15.34 -8.89
N LYS A 82 1.74 -16.36 -9.26
CA LYS A 82 1.26 -17.53 -10.03
C LYS A 82 1.00 -18.67 -9.07
#